data_AF-A0A7C2SJ76-F1
#
_entry.id   AF-A0A7C2SJ76-F1
#
_cell.length_a   1.000
_cell.length_b   1.000
_cell.length_c   1.000
_cell.angle_alpha   90.00
_cell.angle_beta   90.00
_cell.angle_gamma   90.00
#
_symmetry.space_group_name_H-M   'P 1'
#
loop_
_entity.id
_entity.type
_entity.pdbx_description
1 polymer ?
#
loop_
_entity_poly.entity_id
_entity_poly.type
_entity_poly.pdbx_seq_one_letter_code
_entity_poly.pdbx_strand_id
1 'polypeptide(L)'
;MKLKSTQAIFNGIQNVVKNSGIQGRYEIYNESPKVILDSSHNEEGITNFLCEFKLEKDNYKSCKVIFGVMKDKNIKEMLKQFDNNFDKIFVTSFNYERAASVEQIKNIANELNINIEVINSPAQYIQEFMLNKSEECLVVLGSIYLLGEIKAKLMEKRLDIC
;
A
#
# COMPACT_ATOMS: atom_id res chain seq x y z
N MET A 1 -12.69 -7.23 37.06
CA MET A 1 -12.37 -6.35 35.92
C MET A 1 -13.35 -5.18 35.94
N LYS A 2 -12.93 -3.95 36.28
CA LYS A 2 -13.84 -2.79 36.26
C LYS A 2 -14.06 -2.37 34.81
N LEU A 3 -15.33 -2.27 34.38
CA LEU A 3 -15.68 -1.71 33.07
C LEU A 3 -15.15 -0.27 33.01
N LYS A 4 -14.38 0.04 31.96
CA LYS A 4 -13.89 1.39 31.67
C LYS A 4 -15.09 2.30 31.37
N SER A 5 -15.02 3.57 31.74
CA SER A 5 -16.07 4.54 31.37
C SER A 5 -16.16 4.66 29.85
N THR A 6 -17.34 5.02 29.33
CA THR A 6 -17.55 5.27 27.90
C THR A 6 -16.54 6.28 27.35
N GLN A 7 -16.22 7.32 28.12
CA GLN A 7 -15.19 8.30 27.75
C GLN A 7 -13.80 7.68 27.60
N ALA A 8 -13.43 6.75 28.50
CA ALA A 8 -12.15 6.07 28.40
C ALA A 8 -12.08 5.15 27.18
N ILE A 9 -13.19 4.51 26.80
CA ILE A 9 -13.29 3.71 25.57
C ILE A 9 -13.13 4.61 24.34
N PHE A 10 -13.89 5.71 24.27
CA PHE A 10 -13.83 6.66 23.15
C PHE A 10 -12.43 7.25 22.98
N ASN A 11 -11.82 7.74 24.06
CA ASN A 11 -10.45 8.24 24.04
C ASN A 11 -9.44 7.16 23.62
N GLY A 12 -9.67 5.91 24.02
CA GLY A 12 -8.82 4.77 23.63
C GLY A 12 -8.86 4.52 22.12
N ILE A 13 -10.05 4.51 21.53
CA ILE A 13 -10.26 4.29 20.09
C ILE A 13 -9.68 5.46 19.28
N GLN A 14 -9.99 6.70 19.67
CA GLN A 14 -9.47 7.89 18.98
C GLN A 14 -7.93 7.97 18.96
N ASN A 15 -7.27 7.39 19.97
CA ASN A 15 -5.82 7.42 20.09
C ASN A 15 -5.18 6.06 19.79
N VAL A 16 -5.85 5.16 19.05
CA VAL A 16 -5.34 3.79 18.82
C VAL A 16 -3.92 3.77 18.27
N VAL A 17 -3.62 4.60 17.25
CA VAL A 17 -2.28 4.68 16.65
C VAL A 17 -1.24 5.13 17.68
N LYS A 18 -1.53 6.19 18.43
CA LYS A 18 -0.64 6.68 19.49
C LYS A 18 -0.42 5.65 20.60
N ASN A 19 -1.46 4.89 20.93
CA ASN A 19 -1.46 3.96 22.05
C ASN A 19 -0.84 2.59 21.71
N SER A 20 -1.03 2.10 20.49
CA SER A 20 -0.60 0.75 20.07
C SER A 20 0.52 0.74 19.05
N GLY A 21 0.78 1.87 18.38
CA GLY A 21 1.70 1.91 17.24
C GLY A 21 1.18 1.15 16.02
N ILE A 22 -0.14 0.93 15.89
CA ILE A 22 -0.70 0.25 14.72
C ILE A 22 -0.36 1.02 13.44
N GLN A 23 0.09 0.28 12.43
CA GLN A 23 0.60 0.79 11.16
C GLN A 23 0.02 -0.01 9.99
N GLY A 24 0.13 0.52 8.77
CA GLY A 24 -0.30 -0.17 7.55
C GLY A 24 -1.81 -0.35 7.41
N ARG A 25 -2.59 0.60 7.93
CA ARG A 25 -4.05 0.73 7.74
C ARG A 25 -4.33 2.15 7.31
N TYR A 26 -4.53 2.37 6.01
CA TYR A 26 -4.66 3.69 5.39
C TYR A 26 -3.63 4.69 5.94
N GLU A 27 -2.38 4.26 6.07
CA GLU A 27 -1.33 5.04 6.72
C GLU A 27 -0.79 6.07 5.73
N ILE A 28 -1.03 7.36 6.00
CA ILE A 28 -0.42 8.45 5.23
C ILE A 28 1.06 8.55 5.64
N TYR A 29 1.93 8.12 4.73
CA TYR A 29 3.37 8.13 4.94
C TYR A 29 4.02 9.45 4.49
N ASN A 30 3.44 10.11 3.48
CA ASN A 30 3.84 11.44 3.02
C ASN A 30 2.61 12.22 2.52
N GLU A 31 2.57 13.53 2.77
CA GLU A 31 1.43 14.38 2.41
C GLU A 31 1.51 14.96 0.99
N SER A 32 2.70 15.32 0.52
CA SER A 32 2.89 15.91 -0.81
C SER A 32 4.27 15.57 -1.39
N PRO A 33 4.35 14.78 -2.49
CA PRO A 33 3.24 14.05 -3.12
C PRO A 33 2.67 12.98 -2.17
N LYS A 34 1.38 12.64 -2.31
CA LYS A 34 0.72 11.75 -1.34
C LYS A 34 1.28 10.33 -1.45
N VAL A 35 1.66 9.74 -0.31
CA VAL A 35 2.03 8.31 -0.23
C VAL A 35 1.18 7.64 0.84
N ILE A 36 0.43 6.61 0.46
CA ILE A 36 -0.47 5.85 1.35
C ILE A 36 0.01 4.39 1.42
N LEU A 37 0.15 3.86 2.63
CA LEU A 37 0.53 2.47 2.89
C LEU A 37 -0.65 1.72 3.51
N ASP A 38 -1.11 0.65 2.87
CA ASP A 38 -2.13 -0.23 3.44
C ASP A 38 -1.79 -1.72 3.26
N SER A 39 -2.00 -2.51 4.31
CA SER A 39 -1.65 -3.94 4.35
C SER A 39 -2.78 -4.88 3.90
N SER A 40 -3.81 -4.34 3.23
CA SER A 40 -4.83 -5.13 2.56
C SER A 40 -4.20 -6.10 1.57
N HIS A 41 -4.53 -7.38 1.72
CA HIS A 41 -3.88 -8.50 1.03
C HIS A 41 -4.88 -9.56 0.56
N ASN A 42 -6.16 -9.19 0.56
CA ASN A 42 -7.29 -9.96 0.05
C ASN A 42 -8.21 -9.01 -0.73
N GLU A 43 -9.11 -9.57 -1.53
CA GLU A 43 -10.03 -8.83 -2.39
C GLU A 43 -10.93 -7.89 -1.58
N GLU A 44 -11.52 -8.38 -0.49
CA GLU A 44 -12.40 -7.58 0.37
C GLU A 44 -11.68 -6.39 1.00
N GLY A 45 -10.46 -6.58 1.50
CA GLY A 45 -9.65 -5.51 2.07
C GLY A 45 -9.30 -4.45 1.02
N ILE A 46 -8.95 -4.88 -0.20
CA ILE A 46 -8.69 -3.94 -1.31
C ILE A 46 -9.98 -3.19 -1.69
N THR A 47 -11.14 -3.87 -1.75
CA THR A 47 -12.43 -3.21 -1.97
C THR A 47 -12.69 -2.13 -0.91
N ASN A 48 -12.48 -2.46 0.37
CA ASN A 48 -12.68 -1.51 1.46
C ASN A 48 -11.71 -0.32 1.37
N PHE A 49 -10.43 -0.58 1.07
CA PHE A 49 -9.45 0.47 0.81
C PHE A 49 -9.91 1.37 -0.34
N LEU A 50 -10.35 0.80 -1.46
CA LEU A 50 -10.79 1.55 -2.63
C LEU A 50 -12.05 2.38 -2.38
N CYS A 51 -12.98 1.89 -1.56
CA CYS A 51 -14.15 2.65 -1.14
C CYS A 51 -13.76 3.93 -0.39
N GLU A 52 -12.80 3.83 0.53
CA GLU A 52 -12.27 5.00 1.24
C GLU A 52 -11.46 5.90 0.30
N PHE A 53 -10.56 5.30 -0.49
CA PHE A 53 -9.66 6.04 -1.39
C PHE A 53 -10.42 6.87 -2.43
N LYS A 54 -11.58 6.41 -2.90
CA LYS A 54 -12.45 7.18 -3.80
C LYS A 54 -12.87 8.54 -3.27
N LEU A 55 -12.86 8.77 -1.95
CA LEU A 55 -13.20 10.05 -1.35
C LEU A 55 -12.16 11.14 -1.61
N GLU A 56 -10.91 10.74 -1.89
CA GLU A 56 -9.81 11.69 -2.16
C GLU A 56 -9.09 11.47 -3.49
N LYS A 57 -9.32 10.35 -4.18
CA LYS A 57 -8.64 9.98 -5.43
C LYS A 57 -8.66 11.10 -6.46
N ASP A 58 -9.81 11.76 -6.64
CA ASP A 58 -10.00 12.77 -7.69
C ASP A 58 -9.31 14.12 -7.36
N ASN A 59 -8.69 14.25 -6.18
CA ASN A 59 -7.86 15.40 -5.83
C ASN A 59 -6.43 15.31 -6.41
N TYR A 60 -6.05 14.16 -6.97
CA TYR A 60 -4.71 13.92 -7.50
C TYR A 60 -4.71 13.93 -9.03
N LYS A 61 -3.64 14.46 -9.64
CA LYS A 61 -3.46 14.43 -11.10
C LYS A 61 -3.27 13.01 -11.65
N SER A 62 -2.67 12.14 -10.86
CA SER A 62 -2.53 10.72 -11.17
C SER A 62 -2.37 9.91 -9.89
N CYS A 63 -2.98 8.73 -9.87
CA CYS A 63 -2.91 7.74 -8.80
C CYS A 63 -2.21 6.49 -9.30
N LYS A 64 -1.14 6.10 -8.62
CA LYS A 64 -0.32 4.92 -8.95
C LYS A 64 -0.36 3.93 -7.79
N VAL A 65 -0.28 2.64 -8.08
CA VAL A 65 -0.22 1.59 -7.05
C VAL A 65 1.05 0.75 -7.19
N ILE A 66 1.69 0.44 -6.07
CA ILE A 66 2.71 -0.60 -5.93
C ILE A 66 2.03 -1.81 -5.30
N PHE A 67 2.11 -2.94 -5.98
CA PHE A 67 1.45 -4.17 -5.58
C PHE A 67 2.44 -5.33 -5.49
N GLY A 68 2.36 -6.06 -4.39
CA GLY A 68 2.98 -7.36 -4.21
C GLY A 68 2.17 -8.17 -3.21
N VAL A 69 1.91 -9.44 -3.53
CA VAL A 69 0.96 -10.28 -2.79
C VAL A 69 1.49 -11.69 -2.59
N MET A 70 0.88 -12.45 -1.69
CA MET A 70 1.15 -13.89 -1.58
C MET A 70 0.51 -14.68 -2.73
N LYS A 71 1.16 -15.78 -3.14
CA LYS A 71 0.75 -16.64 -4.26
C LYS A 71 -0.59 -17.34 -4.08
N ASP A 72 -1.06 -17.49 -2.84
CA ASP A 72 -2.35 -18.13 -2.51
C ASP A 72 -3.57 -17.19 -2.59
N LYS A 73 -3.38 -15.92 -2.98
CA LYS A 73 -4.46 -14.93 -3.06
C LYS A 73 -5.08 -14.85 -4.45
N ASN A 74 -6.26 -14.24 -4.52
CA ASN A 74 -6.98 -13.98 -5.76
C ASN A 74 -6.33 -12.80 -6.54
N ILE A 75 -5.13 -13.01 -7.08
CA ILE A 75 -4.35 -11.99 -7.80
C ILE A 75 -5.14 -11.41 -8.98
N LYS A 76 -5.88 -12.28 -9.69
CA LYS A 76 -6.69 -11.91 -10.85
C LYS A 76 -7.71 -10.83 -10.52
N GLU A 77 -8.46 -11.01 -9.43
CA GLU A 77 -9.50 -10.04 -9.06
C GLU A 77 -8.92 -8.74 -8.51
N MET A 78 -7.83 -8.83 -7.73
CA MET A 78 -7.10 -7.65 -7.27
C MET A 78 -6.58 -6.78 -8.43
N LEU A 79 -5.98 -7.41 -9.45
CA LEU A 79 -5.48 -6.68 -10.62
C LEU A 79 -6.58 -5.95 -11.38
N LYS A 80 -7.76 -6.57 -11.57
CA LYS A 80 -8.91 -5.89 -12.18
C LYS A 80 -9.39 -4.71 -11.34
N GLN A 81 -9.40 -4.84 -10.02
CA GLN A 81 -9.76 -3.74 -9.14
C GLN A 81 -8.76 -2.57 -9.30
N PHE A 82 -7.47 -2.87 -9.46
CA PHE A 82 -6.47 -1.84 -9.68
C PHE A 82 -6.59 -1.17 -11.05
N ASP A 83 -6.81 -1.93 -12.12
CA ASP A 83 -6.96 -1.40 -13.49
C ASP A 83 -8.10 -0.38 -13.60
N ASN A 84 -9.17 -0.58 -12.84
CA ASN A 84 -10.30 0.36 -12.78
C ASN A 84 -10.04 1.60 -11.89
N ASN A 85 -9.04 1.57 -11.01
CA ASN A 85 -8.90 2.58 -9.95
C ASN A 85 -7.54 3.30 -9.92
N PHE A 86 -6.53 2.86 -10.66
CA PHE A 86 -5.21 3.49 -10.72
C PHE A 86 -4.78 3.69 -12.17
N ASP A 87 -4.09 4.80 -12.45
CA ASP A 87 -3.56 5.10 -13.79
C ASP A 87 -2.33 4.26 -14.13
N LYS A 88 -1.61 3.78 -13.11
CA LYS A 88 -0.43 2.95 -13.27
C LYS A 88 -0.30 1.92 -12.16
N ILE A 89 -0.04 0.68 -12.56
CA ILE A 89 0.16 -0.47 -11.68
C ILE A 89 1.63 -0.89 -11.77
N PHE A 90 2.33 -0.72 -10.66
CA PHE A 90 3.65 -1.28 -10.46
C PHE A 90 3.54 -2.59 -9.69
N VAL A 91 4.25 -3.61 -10.14
CA VAL A 91 4.32 -4.90 -9.47
C VAL A 91 5.71 -5.18 -8.97
N THR A 92 5.79 -5.84 -7.83
CA THR A 92 7.05 -6.27 -7.23
C THR A 92 6.86 -7.58 -6.48
N SER A 93 7.96 -8.22 -6.14
CA SER A 93 7.98 -9.36 -5.21
C SER A 93 8.79 -8.97 -3.98
N PHE A 94 8.61 -9.70 -2.88
CA PHE A 94 9.25 -9.43 -1.60
C PHE A 94 9.83 -10.72 -1.02
N ASN A 95 10.76 -10.59 -0.08
CA ASN A 95 11.51 -11.74 0.43
C ASN A 95 10.66 -12.58 1.40
N TYR A 96 9.80 -13.44 0.84
CA TYR A 96 8.96 -14.36 1.59
C TYR A 96 8.62 -15.58 0.73
N GLU A 97 8.71 -16.80 1.29
CA GLU A 97 8.51 -18.06 0.55
C GLU A 97 7.13 -18.16 -0.15
N ARG A 98 6.13 -17.49 0.43
CA ARG A 98 4.78 -17.44 -0.10
C ARG A 98 4.51 -16.24 -1.00
N ALA A 99 5.46 -15.34 -1.21
CA ALA A 99 5.29 -14.23 -2.14
C ALA A 99 5.05 -14.76 -3.56
N ALA A 100 4.15 -14.12 -4.30
CA ALA A 100 4.04 -14.33 -5.72
C ALA A 100 5.29 -13.77 -6.41
N SER A 101 5.84 -14.52 -7.35
CA SER A 101 6.90 -14.02 -8.25
C SER A 101 6.35 -12.95 -9.18
N VAL A 102 7.24 -12.08 -9.66
CA VAL A 102 6.88 -11.09 -10.68
C VAL A 102 6.38 -11.77 -11.95
N GLU A 103 6.97 -12.90 -12.37
CA GLU A 103 6.49 -13.64 -13.54
C GLU A 103 5.06 -14.14 -13.36
N GLN A 104 4.69 -14.64 -12.18
CA GLN A 104 3.32 -15.08 -11.90
C GLN A 104 2.32 -13.93 -12.03
N ILE A 105 2.61 -12.78 -11.43
CA ILE A 105 1.73 -11.60 -11.51
C ILE A 105 1.64 -11.12 -12.96
N LYS A 106 2.77 -11.08 -13.69
CA LYS A 106 2.84 -10.67 -15.09
C LYS A 106 2.04 -11.58 -16.01
N ASN A 107 2.11 -12.89 -15.82
CA ASN A 107 1.34 -13.85 -16.62
C ASN A 107 -0.16 -13.60 -16.45
N ILE A 108 -0.63 -13.42 -15.21
CA ILE A 108 -2.04 -13.13 -14.92
C ILE A 108 -2.46 -11.78 -15.51
N ALA A 109 -1.62 -10.75 -15.40
CA ALA A 109 -1.90 -9.45 -16.01
C ALA A 109 -2.02 -9.52 -17.53
N ASN A 110 -1.13 -10.28 -18.19
CA ASN A 110 -1.17 -10.51 -19.63
C ASN A 110 -2.44 -11.24 -20.06
N GLU A 111 -2.87 -12.27 -19.32
CA GLU A 111 -4.14 -12.97 -19.57
C GLU A 111 -5.36 -12.05 -19.48
N LEU A 112 -5.27 -10.99 -18.66
CA LEU A 112 -6.31 -9.99 -18.47
C LEU A 112 -6.19 -8.79 -19.42
N ASN A 113 -5.10 -8.68 -20.18
CA ASN A 113 -4.71 -7.48 -20.95
C ASN A 113 -4.56 -6.21 -20.07
N ILE A 114 -4.11 -6.38 -18.82
CA ILE A 114 -3.85 -5.28 -17.89
C ILE A 114 -2.39 -4.84 -18.03
N ASN A 115 -2.16 -3.54 -18.22
CA ASN A 115 -0.82 -3.00 -18.31
C ASN A 115 -0.19 -2.87 -16.92
N ILE A 116 1.00 -3.45 -16.75
CA ILE A 116 1.76 -3.39 -15.51
C ILE A 116 3.22 -3.05 -15.79
N GLU A 117 3.89 -2.45 -14.80
CA GLU A 117 5.33 -2.21 -14.83
C GLU A 117 6.01 -2.90 -13.65
N VAL A 118 7.17 -3.50 -13.87
CA VAL A 118 7.92 -4.17 -12.81
C VAL A 118 8.83 -3.18 -12.11
N ILE A 119 8.81 -3.17 -10.77
CA ILE A 119 9.77 -2.42 -9.96
C ILE A 119 10.57 -3.35 -9.04
N ASN A 120 11.90 -3.23 -9.09
CA ASN A 120 12.80 -4.07 -8.29
C ASN A 120 13.12 -3.46 -6.92
N SER A 121 12.92 -2.16 -6.76
CA SER A 121 13.27 -1.42 -5.54
C SER A 121 12.15 -0.46 -5.14
N PRO A 122 11.03 -0.98 -4.61
CA PRO A 122 9.88 -0.15 -4.26
C PRO A 122 10.21 0.97 -3.27
N ALA A 123 11.07 0.70 -2.28
CA ALA A 123 11.50 1.72 -1.31
C ALA A 123 12.25 2.88 -1.99
N GLN A 124 13.16 2.58 -2.93
CA GLN A 124 13.89 3.63 -3.67
C GLN A 124 12.92 4.44 -4.55
N TYR A 125 12.02 3.77 -5.26
CA TYR A 125 11.00 4.44 -6.07
C TYR A 125 10.14 5.38 -5.23
N ILE A 126 9.71 4.96 -4.03
CA ILE A 126 8.92 5.81 -3.11
C ILE A 126 9.74 7.04 -2.67
N GLN A 127 11.04 6.90 -2.42
CA GLN A 127 11.91 8.05 -2.09
C GLN A 127 11.98 9.05 -3.25
N GLU A 128 12.28 8.57 -4.44
CA GLU A 128 12.35 9.41 -5.65
C GLU A 128 11.00 10.08 -5.94
N PHE A 129 9.91 9.33 -5.77
CA PHE A 129 8.55 9.85 -5.89
C PHE A 129 8.32 11.02 -4.92
N MET A 130 8.67 10.87 -3.64
CA MET A 130 8.52 11.93 -2.63
C MET A 130 9.36 13.18 -2.93
N LEU A 131 10.49 13.05 -3.63
CA LEU A 131 11.35 14.19 -3.98
C LEU A 131 10.81 15.02 -5.15
N ASN A 132 10.00 14.42 -6.01
CA ASN A 132 9.51 15.06 -7.24
C ASN A 132 8.42 16.13 -7.02
N LYS A 133 7.97 16.37 -5.77
CA LYS A 133 6.99 17.42 -5.37
C LYS A 133 5.79 17.52 -6.33
N SER A 134 5.25 16.39 -6.76
CA SER A 134 4.14 16.32 -7.70
C SER A 134 2.78 16.38 -6.98
N GLU A 135 1.71 16.61 -7.73
CA GLU A 135 0.31 16.48 -7.27
C GLU A 135 -0.21 15.05 -7.51
N GLU A 136 0.68 14.06 -7.45
CA GLU A 136 0.35 12.64 -7.65
C GLU A 136 0.17 11.92 -6.30
N CYS A 137 -0.54 10.80 -6.35
CA CYS A 137 -0.67 9.88 -5.24
C CYS A 137 -0.04 8.52 -5.57
N LEU A 138 0.72 7.97 -4.63
CA LEU A 138 1.26 6.62 -4.68
C LEU A 138 0.71 5.79 -3.53
N VAL A 139 0.13 4.66 -3.87
CA VAL A 139 -0.45 3.72 -2.91
C VAL A 139 0.38 2.43 -2.89
N VAL A 140 0.62 1.86 -1.71
CA VAL A 140 1.24 0.53 -1.59
C VAL A 140 0.23 -0.43 -0.97
N LEU A 141 -0.03 -1.55 -1.67
CA LEU A 141 -1.03 -2.56 -1.31
C LEU A 141 -0.49 -3.99 -1.52
N GLY A 142 -1.21 -4.96 -0.95
CA GLY A 142 -1.10 -6.38 -1.30
C GLY A 142 -0.48 -7.27 -0.24
N SER A 143 0.31 -6.74 0.70
CA SER A 143 0.94 -7.55 1.73
C SER A 143 1.48 -6.72 2.90
N ILE A 144 1.22 -7.18 4.13
CA ILE A 144 1.87 -6.65 5.33
C ILE A 144 3.40 -6.83 5.30
N TYR A 145 3.89 -7.92 4.69
CA TYR A 145 5.32 -8.20 4.57
C TYR A 145 6.00 -7.25 3.59
N LEU A 146 5.33 -6.92 2.47
CA LEU A 146 5.81 -5.91 1.53
C LEU A 146 5.94 -4.55 2.21
N LEU A 147 4.91 -4.13 2.95
CA LEU A 147 4.94 -2.89 3.71
C LEU A 147 6.07 -2.88 4.74
N GLY A 148 6.25 -3.99 5.47
CA GLY A 148 7.34 -4.13 6.44
C GLY A 148 8.72 -3.97 5.80
N GLU A 149 8.97 -4.64 4.67
CA GLU A 149 10.24 -4.55 3.95
C GLU A 149 10.50 -3.12 3.43
N ILE A 150 9.48 -2.49 2.84
CA ILE A 150 9.57 -1.10 2.36
C ILE A 150 9.90 -0.16 3.51
N LYS A 151 9.16 -0.23 4.62
CA LYS A 151 9.35 0.67 5.75
C LYS A 151 10.71 0.49 6.41
N ALA A 152 11.20 -0.74 6.55
CA ALA A 152 12.54 -1.01 7.07
C ALA A 152 13.61 -0.28 6.24
N LYS A 153 13.58 -0.45 4.91
CA LYS A 153 14.53 0.22 3.99
C LYS A 153 14.39 1.75 3.99
N LEU A 154 13.17 2.26 4.11
CA LEU A 154 12.94 3.71 4.21
C LEU A 154 13.46 4.30 5.53
N MET A 155 13.44 3.52 6.62
CA MET A 155 13.95 3.92 7.93
C MET A 155 15.48 3.87 8.01
N GLU A 156 16.13 2.82 7.49
CA GLU A 156 17.60 2.70 7.44
C GLU A 156 18.24 3.93 6.80
N LYS A 157 17.75 4.34 5.62
CA LYS A 157 18.25 5.53 4.93
C LYS A 157 17.99 6.86 5.65
N ARG A 158 17.00 6.94 6.55
CA ARG A 158 16.80 8.14 7.38
C ARG A 158 17.88 8.25 8.45
N LEU A 159 18.41 7.13 8.94
CA LEU A 159 19.50 7.10 9.93
C LEU A 159 20.85 7.47 9.30
N ASP A 160 21.06 7.18 8.02
CA ASP A 160 22.31 7.52 7.30
C ASP A 160 22.45 9.02 6.96
N ILE A 161 21.39 9.82 7.16
CA ILE A 161 21.36 11.27 6.84
C ILE A 161 21.39 12.14 8.11
N CYS A 162 21.40 11.52 9.30
CA CYS A 162 21.57 12.19 10.60
C CYS A 162 22.99 12.00 11.13
#